data_AF-A0A8T6CD75-F1
#
_entry.id   AF-A0A8T6CD75-F1
#
_cell.length_a   1.000
_cell.length_b   1.000
_cell.length_c   1.000
_cell.angle_alpha   90.00
_cell.angle_beta   90.00
_cell.angle_gamma   90.00
#
_symmetry.space_group_name_H-M   'P 1'
#
loop_
_entity.id
_entity.type
_entity.pdbx_description
1 polymer ?
#
loop_
_entity_poly.entity_id
_entity_poly.type
_entity_poly.pdbx_seq_one_letter_code
_entity_poly.pdbx_strand_id
1 'polypeptide(L)'
;MEWWPVAGGEAWSWAWRAYPGVWLFIAAIGAVYVLLVRAEQARLRRRGEAGFEGWRVACFAGGLALLWASLDWPLGPMAAGYLATANAAQDLLVTLGAA
;
A
#
# COMPACT_ATOMS: atom_id res chain seq x y z
N MET A 1 -35.08 -15.34 -21.12
CA MET A 1 -34.78 -15.93 -19.79
C MET A 1 -33.30 -16.20 -19.75
N GLU A 2 -32.52 -15.25 -19.24
CA GLU A 2 -31.12 -15.47 -18.90
C GLU A 2 -31.06 -15.56 -17.37
N TRP A 3 -30.97 -16.79 -16.86
CA TRP A 3 -31.15 -17.15 -15.45
C TRP A 3 -29.81 -17.27 -14.70
N TRP A 4 -28.71 -17.07 -15.41
CA TRP A 4 -27.36 -17.23 -14.89
C TRP A 4 -26.62 -15.90 -15.06
N PRO A 5 -26.20 -15.22 -13.99
CA PRO A 5 -25.16 -14.23 -14.14
C PRO A 5 -23.88 -15.01 -14.40
N VAL A 6 -23.49 -15.14 -15.67
CA VAL A 6 -22.08 -15.31 -16.01
C VAL A 6 -21.39 -14.16 -15.29
N ALA A 7 -20.58 -14.49 -14.29
CA ALA A 7 -19.76 -13.55 -13.55
C ALA A 7 -19.17 -12.60 -14.58
N GLY A 8 -19.63 -11.34 -14.55
CA GLY A 8 -19.32 -10.37 -15.58
C GLY A 8 -17.82 -10.41 -15.81
N GLY A 9 -17.43 -10.67 -17.06
CA GLY A 9 -16.07 -10.51 -17.52
C GLY A 9 -15.71 -9.04 -17.47
N GLU A 10 -15.68 -8.45 -16.27
CA GLU A 10 -15.03 -7.18 -16.04
C GLU A 10 -13.55 -7.45 -16.28
N ALA A 11 -13.15 -7.20 -17.52
CA ALA A 11 -11.76 -7.16 -17.94
C ALA A 11 -11.05 -6.27 -16.93
N TRP A 12 -10.11 -6.87 -16.20
CA TRP A 12 -9.19 -6.22 -15.28
C TRP A 12 -8.85 -4.82 -15.78
N SER A 13 -9.48 -3.79 -15.20
CA SER A 13 -9.23 -2.41 -15.59
C SER A 13 -8.05 -1.92 -14.77
N TRP A 14 -7.03 -1.40 -15.44
CA TRP A 14 -5.95 -0.61 -14.83
C TRP A 14 -6.50 0.74 -14.34
N ALA A 15 -7.59 0.70 -13.57
CA ALA A 15 -8.25 1.87 -13.03
C ALA A 15 -7.54 2.21 -11.73
N TRP A 16 -6.66 3.21 -11.79
CA TRP A 16 -6.11 3.81 -10.59
C TRP A 16 -7.26 4.30 -9.72
N ARG A 17 -7.35 3.76 -8.50
CA ARG A 17 -8.40 4.09 -7.55
C ARG A 17 -7.71 4.69 -6.34
N ALA A 18 -7.79 6.01 -6.22
CA ALA A 18 -7.25 6.71 -5.08
C ALA A 18 -7.88 6.15 -3.80
N TYR A 19 -7.07 5.83 -2.80
CA TYR A 19 -7.54 5.48 -1.46
C TYR A 19 -7.25 6.63 -0.49
N PRO A 20 -8.19 7.58 -0.29
CA PRO A 20 -7.99 8.72 0.59
C PRO A 20 -7.55 8.33 2.01
N GLY A 21 -7.98 7.16 2.50
CA GLY A 21 -7.57 6.63 3.80
C GLY A 21 -6.08 6.31 3.88
N VAL A 22 -5.48 5.76 2.82
CA VAL A 22 -4.03 5.50 2.74
C VAL A 22 -3.26 6.82 2.77
N TRP A 23 -3.78 7.83 2.09
CA TRP A 23 -3.17 9.15 2.03
C TRP A 23 -3.19 9.82 3.40
N LEU A 24 -4.30 9.71 4.11
CA LEU A 24 -4.47 10.26 5.45
C LEU A 24 -3.57 9.55 6.46
N PHE A 25 -3.42 8.22 6.34
CA PHE A 25 -2.50 7.43 7.16
C PHE A 25 -1.03 7.83 6.94
N ILE A 26 -0.62 7.98 5.68
CA ILE A 26 0.75 8.37 5.35
C ILE A 26 1.04 9.83 5.72
N ALA A 27 0.07 10.74 5.52
CA ALA A 27 0.16 12.09 6.01
C ALA A 27 0.28 12.14 7.54
N ALA A 28 -0.46 11.29 8.27
CA ALA A 28 -0.37 11.22 9.72
C ALA A 28 1.01 10.74 10.19
N ILE A 29 1.56 9.68 9.58
CA ILE A 29 2.93 9.19 9.89
C ILE A 29 3.97 10.27 9.61
N GLY A 30 3.89 10.91 8.43
CA GLY A 30 4.78 11.99 8.06
C GLY A 30 4.70 13.18 9.03
N ALA A 31 3.49 13.58 9.42
CA ALA A 31 3.28 14.66 10.37
C ALA A 31 3.88 14.34 11.75
N VAL A 32 3.65 13.14 12.27
CA VAL A 32 4.23 12.70 13.56
C VAL A 32 5.76 12.71 13.50
N TYR A 33 6.34 12.18 12.43
CA TYR A 33 7.80 12.18 12.25
C TYR A 33 8.37 13.60 12.21
N VAL A 34 7.75 14.51 11.44
CA VAL A 34 8.17 15.91 11.37
C VAL A 34 8.05 16.60 12.74
N LEU A 35 6.98 16.36 13.48
CA LEU A 35 6.80 16.91 14.82
C LEU A 35 7.90 16.44 15.78
N LEU A 36 8.24 15.15 15.76
CA LEU A 36 9.31 14.57 16.59
C LEU A 36 10.68 15.16 16.22
N VAL A 37 11.02 15.19 14.93
CA VAL A 37 12.30 15.77 14.46
C VAL A 37 12.40 17.24 14.82
N ARG A 38 11.33 18.03 14.64
CA ARG A 38 11.34 19.45 15.01
C ARG A 38 11.48 19.65 16.53
N ALA A 39 10.85 18.80 17.33
CA ALA A 39 10.97 18.84 18.78
C ALA A 39 12.40 18.51 19.24
N GLU A 40 13.03 17.49 18.66
CA GLU A 40 14.43 17.15 18.96
C GLU A 40 15.40 18.23 18.48
N GLN A 41 15.24 18.75 17.25
CA GLN A 41 16.07 19.85 16.77
C GLN A 41 15.95 21.10 17.63
N ALA A 42 14.75 21.43 18.12
CA ALA A 42 14.56 22.54 19.05
C ALA A 42 15.28 22.30 20.39
N ARG A 43 15.36 21.05 20.86
CA ARG A 43 16.13 20.69 22.08
C ARG A 43 17.63 20.76 21.84
N LEU A 44 18.13 20.23 20.72
CA LEU A 44 19.55 20.28 20.33
C LEU A 44 20.05 21.71 20.16
N ARG A 45 19.27 22.58 19.51
CA ARG A 45 19.57 24.01 19.38
C ARG A 45 19.70 24.72 20.74
N ARG A 46 18.87 24.37 21.73
CA ARG A 46 18.99 24.92 23.09
C ARG A 46 20.27 24.45 23.81
N ARG A 47 20.80 23.28 23.45
CA ARG A 47 22.05 22.72 23.98
C ARG A 47 23.30 23.17 23.22
N GLY A 48 23.13 23.91 22.11
CA GLY A 48 24.24 24.32 21.25
C GLY A 48 24.86 23.18 20.44
N GLU A 49 24.17 22.04 20.34
CA GLU A 49 24.64 20.86 19.62
C GLU A 49 24.25 20.93 18.13
N ALA A 50 25.06 20.31 17.28
CA ALA A 50 24.76 20.20 15.85
C ALA A 50 23.45 19.42 15.63
N GLY A 51 22.58 19.97 14.79
CA GLY A 51 21.30 19.35 14.46
C GLY A 51 21.45 18.07 13.64
N PHE A 52 20.35 17.33 13.49
CA PHE A 52 20.29 16.13 12.66
C PHE A 52 20.67 16.40 11.19
N GLU A 53 21.38 15.45 10.58
CA GLU A 53 21.64 15.40 9.13
C GLU A 53 20.35 15.31 8.32
N GLY A 54 20.13 16.27 7.42
CA GLY A 54 18.95 16.29 6.52
C GLY A 54 18.83 15.04 5.65
N TRP A 55 19.93 14.33 5.41
CA TRP A 55 19.95 13.06 4.69
C TRP A 55 19.09 11.98 5.37
N ARG A 56 19.09 11.91 6.70
CA ARG A 56 18.29 10.91 7.45
C ARG A 56 16.78 11.16 7.27
N VAL A 57 16.38 12.43 7.25
CA VAL A 57 15.01 12.85 6.98
C VAL A 57 14.63 12.54 5.53
N ALA A 58 15.54 12.75 4.58
CA ALA A 58 15.33 12.41 3.18
C ALA A 58 15.18 10.90 2.94
N CYS A 59 16.01 10.07 3.59
CA CYS A 59 15.86 8.60 3.53
C CYS A 59 14.52 8.14 4.12
N PHE A 60 14.09 8.73 5.25
CA PHE A 60 12.78 8.41 5.83
C PHE A 60 11.63 8.82 4.91
N ALA A 61 11.69 10.04 4.35
CA ALA A 61 10.69 10.51 3.39
C ALA A 61 10.66 9.63 2.12
N GLY A 62 11.82 9.19 1.64
CA GLY A 62 11.93 8.24 0.54
C GLY A 62 11.31 6.89 0.85
N GLY A 63 11.57 6.33 2.04
CA GLY A 63 10.93 5.09 2.49
C GLY A 63 9.41 5.22 2.65
N LEU A 64 8.93 6.37 3.15
CA LEU A 64 7.52 6.66 3.28
C LEU A 64 6.84 6.82 1.90
N ALA A 65 7.51 7.46 0.94
CA ALA A 65 7.03 7.58 -0.43
C ALA A 65 7.00 6.22 -1.14
N LEU A 66 7.99 5.35 -0.89
CA LEU A 66 8.00 3.98 -1.40
C LEU A 66 6.84 3.15 -0.81
N LEU A 67 6.58 3.31 0.49
CA LEU A 67 5.45 2.67 1.17
C LEU A 67 4.12 3.17 0.61
N TRP A 68 3.98 4.47 0.36
CA TRP A 68 2.82 5.06 -0.30
C TRP A 68 2.61 4.47 -1.69
N ALA A 69 3.66 4.47 -2.51
CA ALA A 69 3.61 3.91 -3.84
C ALA A 69 3.20 2.42 -3.80
N SER A 70 3.69 1.64 -2.84
CA SER A 70 3.30 0.23 -2.69
C SER A 70 1.85 0.02 -2.26
N LEU A 71 1.29 0.92 -1.44
CA LEU A 71 -0.09 0.81 -0.92
C LEU A 71 -1.13 1.35 -1.90
N ASP A 72 -0.80 2.40 -2.65
CA ASP A 72 -1.69 3.01 -3.65
C ASP A 72 -1.58 2.30 -5.02
N TRP A 73 -0.61 1.38 -5.19
CA TRP A 73 -0.52 0.55 -6.40
C TRP A 73 -1.62 -0.52 -6.44
N PRO A 74 -2.18 -0.86 -7.62
CA PRO A 74 -3.19 -1.91 -7.80
C PRO A 74 -2.72 -3.35 -7.54
N LEU A 75 -1.65 -3.56 -6.75
CA LEU A 75 -1.18 -4.90 -6.37
C LEU A 75 -2.23 -5.68 -5.57
N GLY A 76 -3.02 -5.02 -4.71
CA GLY A 76 -4.07 -5.66 -3.92
C GLY A 76 -5.08 -6.45 -4.78
N PRO A 77 -5.66 -5.84 -5.82
CA PRO A 77 -6.56 -6.56 -6.71
C PRO A 77 -5.84 -7.54 -7.66
N MET A 78 -4.54 -7.36 -7.99
CA MET A 78 -3.76 -8.37 -8.73
C MET A 78 -3.52 -9.63 -7.89
N ALA A 79 -3.16 -9.47 -6.61
CA ALA A 79 -3.02 -10.58 -5.68
C ALA A 79 -4.35 -11.34 -5.49
N ALA A 80 -5.48 -10.62 -5.43
CA ALA A 80 -6.81 -11.23 -5.38
C ALA A 80 -7.13 -12.04 -6.65
N GLY A 81 -6.76 -11.54 -7.84
CA GLY A 81 -6.88 -12.29 -9.10
C GLY A 81 -6.03 -13.56 -9.14
N TYR A 82 -4.79 -13.51 -8.63
CA TYR A 82 -3.93 -14.70 -8.51
C TYR A 82 -4.49 -15.75 -7.53
N LEU A 83 -5.00 -15.31 -6.37
CA LEU A 83 -5.66 -16.19 -5.39
C LEU A 83 -6.94 -16.82 -5.94
N ALA A 84 -7.75 -16.04 -6.67
CA ALA A 84 -8.96 -16.55 -7.33
C ALA A 84 -8.61 -17.61 -8.40
N THR A 85 -7.55 -17.38 -9.18
CA THR A 85 -7.07 -18.33 -10.19
C THR A 85 -6.54 -19.62 -9.54
N ALA A 86 -5.81 -19.49 -8.43
CA ALA A 86 -5.29 -20.64 -7.68
C ALA A 86 -6.41 -21.50 -7.08
N ASN A 87 -7.44 -20.88 -6.49
CA ASN A 87 -8.62 -21.61 -5.99
C ASN A 87 -9.38 -22.29 -7.13
N ALA A 88 -9.59 -21.62 -8.26
CA ALA A 88 -10.27 -22.24 -9.41
C ALA A 88 -9.48 -23.44 -9.97
N ALA A 89 -8.15 -23.36 -9.99
CA ALA A 89 -7.30 -24.48 -10.37
C ALA A 89 -7.39 -25.64 -9.36
N GLN A 90 -7.45 -25.33 -8.06
CA GLN A 90 -7.67 -26.32 -7.01
C GLN A 90 -9.02 -27.03 -7.18
N ASP A 91 -10.10 -26.30 -7.40
CA ASP A 91 -11.45 -26.86 -7.59
C ASP A 91 -11.53 -27.77 -8.82
N LEU A 92 -10.85 -27.40 -9.92
CA LEU A 92 -10.74 -28.25 -11.11
C LEU A 92 -9.97 -29.53 -10.82
N LEU A 93 -8.83 -29.45 -10.14
CA LEU A 93 -8.02 -30.62 -9.79
C LEU A 93 -8.74 -31.58 -8.85
N VAL A 94 -9.47 -31.06 -7.86
CA VAL A 94 -10.29 -31.86 -6.94
C VAL A 94 -11.41 -32.57 -7.71
N THR A 95 -12.09 -31.88 -8.61
CA THR A 95 -13.18 -32.46 -9.41
C THR A 95 -12.66 -33.54 -10.36
N LEU A 96 -11.48 -33.33 -10.98
CA LEU A 96 -10.90 -34.26 -11.94
C LEU A 96 -10.28 -35.49 -11.26
N GLY A 97 -9.74 -35.35 -10.05
CA GLY A 97 -9.25 -36.47 -9.24
C GLY A 97 -10.36 -37.25 -8.53
N ALA A 98 -11.57 -36.69 -8.42
CA ALA A 98 -12.75 -37.36 -7.87
C ALA A 98 -13.56 -38.15 -8.92
N ALA A 99 -13.22 -38.01 -10.22
CA ALA A 99 -13.80 -38.75 -11.34
C ALA A 99 -12.99 -40.01 -11.66
#